data_AF-A0A1Y3XZB0-F1
#
_entry.id   AF-A0A1Y3XZB0-F1
#
_cell.length_a   1.000
_cell.length_b   1.000
_cell.length_c   1.000
_cell.angle_alpha   90.00
_cell.angle_beta   90.00
_cell.angle_gamma   90.00
#
_symmetry.space_group_name_H-M   'P 1'
#
loop_
_entity.id
_entity.type
_entity.pdbx_description
1 polymer ?
#
loop_
_entity_poly.entity_id
_entity_poly.type
_entity_poly.pdbx_seq_one_letter_code
_entity_poly.pdbx_strand_id
1 'polypeptide(L)'
;MYKTLSLSYWKKIFASFLTLLPQLFLFELVFKILSVFFFVPAGKELIVMMLEITGDTSLYNYNMLRILLSLPGIAAIVLILCLSALLAYFEFSVILTGLYQGYRGKSFSLKDTVSSSVYSLFSLNFKSIPGLFIYGILLLPFQNIYLIPSVMPHLEIPNFITGELSKRWYGDFVLNLAYILIFLVFLLLLFLLPSMVLTGKTFREASAESIRTWKRTGIKGLFLLSILMVFWWLLFHQPGLLPTDFSAVIEKNPLKTLCMLFFSGKTQETAFIGVMVWALRCILSLGFMAVLVGVYTSSVEEKALCSPAAVCLPTQNIGKVRVFLCEKLAVLRNYFRPLFRKIPGLKSLWIPVVLLALAAGLSAMYQYAQTPPAGHRPQRQ
;
A
#
# COMPACT_ATOMS: atom_id res chain seq x y z
N MET A 1 -25.34 5.98 25.79
CA MET A 1 -24.52 5.73 27.00
C MET A 1 -23.16 5.23 26.53
N TYR A 2 -22.20 6.14 26.39
CA TYR A 2 -20.92 5.87 25.73
C TYR A 2 -20.03 5.02 26.65
N LYS A 3 -19.66 3.83 26.17
CA LYS A 3 -18.76 2.92 26.88
C LYS A 3 -17.39 3.60 26.91
N THR A 4 -17.12 4.38 27.95
CA THR A 4 -15.77 4.90 28.22
C THR A 4 -14.80 3.74 28.09
N LEU A 5 -13.78 3.84 27.21
CA LEU A 5 -12.76 2.80 27.06
C LEU A 5 -12.12 2.58 28.44
N SER A 6 -12.57 1.54 29.13
CA SER A 6 -12.11 1.24 30.48
C SER A 6 -10.66 0.77 30.40
N LEU A 7 -9.91 0.86 31.49
CA LEU A 7 -8.54 0.34 31.54
C LEU A 7 -8.49 -1.16 31.17
N SER A 8 -9.54 -1.91 31.51
CA SER A 8 -9.72 -3.31 31.11
C SER A 8 -9.81 -3.47 29.58
N TYR A 9 -10.47 -2.53 28.89
CA TYR A 9 -10.57 -2.53 27.44
C TYR A 9 -9.21 -2.34 26.75
N TRP A 10 -8.38 -1.42 27.26
CA TRP A 10 -7.03 -1.19 26.76
C TRP A 10 -6.11 -2.38 26.99
N LYS A 11 -6.17 -2.99 28.18
CA LYS A 11 -5.44 -4.23 28.48
C LYS A 11 -5.81 -5.33 27.49
N LYS A 12 -7.08 -5.45 27.11
CA LYS A 12 -7.53 -6.41 26.11
C LYS A 12 -6.91 -6.15 24.73
N ILE A 13 -6.94 -4.91 24.24
CA ILE A 13 -6.33 -4.54 22.94
C ILE A 13 -4.84 -4.88 22.95
N PHE A 14 -4.13 -4.49 24.02
CA PHE A 14 -2.70 -4.70 24.13
C PHE A 14 -2.34 -6.19 24.23
N ALA A 15 -3.09 -6.97 25.02
CA ALA A 15 -2.90 -8.42 25.11
C ALA A 15 -3.13 -9.11 23.76
N SER A 16 -4.23 -8.79 23.08
CA SER A 16 -4.52 -9.31 21.73
C SER A 16 -3.42 -8.94 20.73
N PHE A 17 -2.91 -7.70 20.78
CA PHE A 17 -1.81 -7.25 19.94
C PHE A 17 -0.53 -8.05 20.20
N LEU A 18 -0.11 -8.20 21.46
CA LEU A 18 1.10 -8.95 21.80
C LEU A 18 1.02 -10.42 21.37
N THR A 19 -0.15 -11.04 21.50
CA THR A 19 -0.35 -12.43 21.03
C THR A 19 -0.21 -12.55 19.52
N LEU A 20 -0.68 -11.57 18.75
CA LEU A 20 -0.64 -11.58 17.29
C LEU A 20 0.66 -11.01 16.69
N LEU A 21 1.44 -10.27 17.48
CA LEU A 21 2.61 -9.53 17.04
C LEU A 21 3.58 -10.41 16.22
N PRO A 22 3.98 -11.62 16.64
CA PRO A 22 4.92 -12.43 15.88
C PRO A 22 4.43 -12.77 14.47
N GLN A 23 3.14 -13.09 14.33
CA GLN A 23 2.55 -13.51 13.06
C GLN A 23 2.31 -12.33 12.12
N LEU A 24 1.85 -11.19 12.66
CA LEU A 24 1.67 -9.96 11.88
C LEU A 24 3.01 -9.35 11.47
N PHE A 25 4.00 -9.39 12.35
CA PHE A 25 5.37 -8.95 12.04
C PHE A 25 5.99 -9.82 10.95
N LEU A 26 5.84 -11.14 11.01
CA LEU A 26 6.31 -12.04 9.97
C LEU A 26 5.64 -11.74 8.62
N PHE A 27 4.33 -11.53 8.62
CA PHE A 27 3.60 -11.12 7.41
C PHE A 27 4.16 -9.83 6.82
N GLU A 28 4.30 -8.79 7.66
CA GLU A 28 4.79 -7.48 7.24
C GLU A 28 6.23 -7.55 6.70
N LEU A 29 7.09 -8.34 7.35
CA LEU A 29 8.46 -8.61 6.88
C LEU A 29 8.45 -9.26 5.50
N VAL A 30 7.66 -10.32 5.31
CA VAL A 30 7.55 -11.02 4.02
C VAL A 30 6.98 -10.09 2.95
N PHE A 31 5.96 -9.29 3.28
CA PHE A 31 5.33 -8.37 2.35
C PHE A 31 6.28 -7.22 1.93
N LYS A 32 7.09 -6.70 2.85
CA LYS A 32 8.14 -5.72 2.55
C LYS A 32 9.24 -6.29 1.66
N ILE A 33 9.71 -7.52 1.93
CA ILE A 33 10.65 -8.23 1.05
C ILE A 33 10.03 -8.39 -0.35
N LEU A 34 8.79 -8.86 -0.44
CA LEU A 34 8.08 -8.99 -1.71
C LEU A 34 7.96 -7.65 -2.44
N SER A 35 7.72 -6.57 -1.70
CA SER A 35 7.65 -5.21 -2.25
C SER A 35 8.98 -4.76 -2.85
N VAL A 36 10.09 -4.92 -2.12
CA VAL A 36 11.42 -4.49 -2.56
C VAL A 36 11.95 -5.32 -3.73
N PHE A 37 11.74 -6.65 -3.70
CA PHE A 37 12.33 -7.56 -4.70
C PHE A 37 11.43 -7.82 -5.91
N PHE A 38 10.12 -7.62 -5.80
CA PHE A 38 9.19 -7.93 -6.89
C PHE A 38 8.32 -6.75 -7.30
N PHE A 39 7.59 -6.13 -6.37
CA PHE A 39 6.59 -5.12 -6.75
C PHE A 39 7.23 -3.81 -7.26
N VAL A 40 8.23 -3.28 -6.55
CA VAL A 40 8.93 -2.07 -6.94
C VAL A 40 9.73 -2.28 -8.25
N PRO A 41 10.52 -3.37 -8.41
CA PRO A 41 11.18 -3.67 -9.67
C PRO A 41 10.19 -3.83 -10.83
N ALA A 42 9.07 -4.53 -10.64
CA ALA A 42 8.04 -4.65 -11.68
C ALA A 42 7.49 -3.29 -12.12
N GLY A 43 7.28 -2.35 -11.19
CA GLY A 43 6.91 -0.98 -11.52
C GLY A 43 7.98 -0.25 -12.34
N LYS A 44 9.26 -0.46 -12.04
CA LYS A 44 10.37 0.11 -12.82
C LYS A 44 10.42 -0.45 -14.24
N GLU A 45 10.25 -1.76 -14.40
CA GLU A 45 10.19 -2.42 -15.72
C GLU A 45 9.03 -1.86 -16.57
N LEU A 46 7.88 -1.56 -15.97
CA LEU A 46 6.78 -0.91 -16.68
C LEU A 46 7.15 0.49 -17.20
N ILE A 47 7.96 1.25 -16.45
CA ILE A 47 8.46 2.56 -16.90
C ILE A 47 9.48 2.41 -18.03
N VAL A 48 10.39 1.44 -17.94
CA VAL A 48 11.37 1.15 -19.00
C VAL A 48 10.66 0.75 -20.29
N MET A 49 9.70 -0.17 -20.19
CA MET A 49 8.87 -0.60 -21.31
C MET A 49 8.10 0.57 -21.94
N MET A 50 7.52 1.44 -21.13
CA MET A 50 6.87 2.67 -21.62
C MET A 50 7.84 3.53 -22.44
N LEU A 51 9.06 3.75 -21.95
CA LEU A 51 10.09 4.55 -22.63
C LEU A 51 10.51 3.93 -23.97
N GLU A 52 10.74 2.61 -23.98
CA GLU A 52 11.10 1.89 -25.20
C GLU A 52 10.04 2.03 -26.30
N ILE A 53 8.75 2.01 -25.92
CA ILE A 53 7.64 2.15 -26.86
C ILE A 53 7.52 3.59 -27.40
N THR A 54 7.80 4.60 -26.57
CA THR A 54 7.80 6.00 -27.04
C THR A 54 9.03 6.34 -27.87
N GLY A 55 10.03 5.47 -27.91
CA GLY A 55 11.30 5.68 -28.61
C GLY A 55 12.29 6.55 -27.83
N ASP A 56 12.08 6.70 -26.52
CA ASP A 56 12.93 7.48 -25.64
C ASP A 56 13.79 6.56 -24.76
N THR A 57 14.98 7.02 -24.38
CA THR A 57 15.88 6.28 -23.48
C THR A 57 15.83 6.78 -22.04
N SER A 58 15.15 7.91 -21.80
CA SER A 58 15.14 8.61 -20.51
C SER A 58 13.99 9.63 -20.44
N LEU A 59 13.43 9.83 -19.24
CA LEU A 59 12.50 10.92 -18.92
C LEU A 59 13.26 12.25 -18.76
N TYR A 60 13.65 12.89 -19.86
CA TYR A 60 14.17 14.26 -19.82
C TYR A 60 13.05 15.29 -19.66
N ASN A 61 13.30 16.35 -18.89
CA ASN A 61 12.33 17.38 -18.53
C ASN A 61 11.57 17.98 -19.73
N TYR A 62 12.21 18.14 -20.89
CA TYR A 62 11.58 18.78 -22.06
C TYR A 62 10.53 17.91 -22.76
N ASN A 63 10.67 16.57 -22.71
CA ASN A 63 9.73 15.62 -23.31
C ASN A 63 8.85 14.89 -22.28
N MET A 64 9.14 15.05 -20.98
CA MET A 64 8.51 14.29 -19.89
C MET A 64 6.98 14.32 -19.96
N LEU A 65 6.37 15.50 -20.09
CA LEU A 65 4.90 15.60 -20.17
C LEU A 65 4.33 14.92 -21.41
N ARG A 66 5.02 15.02 -22.55
CA ARG A 66 4.60 14.35 -23.79
C ARG A 66 4.66 12.82 -23.66
N ILE A 67 5.72 12.31 -23.03
CA ILE A 67 5.90 10.87 -22.78
C ILE A 67 4.82 10.37 -21.81
N LEU A 68 4.63 11.05 -20.68
CA LEU A 68 3.65 10.64 -19.66
C LEU A 68 2.19 10.74 -20.15
N LEU A 69 1.89 11.71 -21.02
CA LEU A 69 0.55 11.88 -21.61
C LEU A 69 0.34 11.09 -22.91
N SER A 70 1.35 10.34 -23.38
CA SER A 70 1.18 9.40 -24.47
C SER A 70 0.30 8.22 -24.03
N LEU A 71 -0.31 7.50 -24.98
CA LEU A 71 -1.14 6.34 -24.65
C LEU A 71 -0.35 5.27 -23.85
N PRO A 72 0.90 4.90 -24.22
CA PRO A 72 1.74 4.04 -23.39
C PRO A 72 2.04 4.63 -22.01
N GLY A 73 2.29 5.93 -21.93
CA GLY A 73 2.57 6.64 -20.68
C GLY A 73 1.40 6.59 -19.70
N ILE A 74 0.21 6.99 -20.16
CA ILE A 74 -1.02 6.94 -19.37
C ILE A 74 -1.29 5.50 -18.92
N ALA A 75 -1.15 4.51 -19.82
CA ALA A 75 -1.37 3.11 -19.49
C ALA A 75 -0.41 2.62 -18.39
N ALA A 76 0.89 2.91 -18.51
CA ALA A 76 1.90 2.52 -17.52
C ALA A 76 1.65 3.19 -16.17
N ILE A 77 1.39 4.50 -16.14
CA ILE A 77 1.10 5.24 -14.91
C ILE A 77 -0.15 4.67 -14.23
N VAL A 78 -1.26 4.54 -14.96
CA VAL A 78 -2.52 4.01 -14.41
C VAL A 78 -2.31 2.60 -13.85
N LEU A 79 -1.56 1.74 -14.56
CA LEU A 79 -1.28 0.39 -14.11
C LEU A 79 -0.46 0.36 -12.82
N ILE A 80 0.63 1.14 -12.75
CA ILE A 80 1.49 1.23 -11.57
C ILE A 80 0.68 1.75 -10.37
N LEU A 81 -0.04 2.85 -10.56
CA LEU A 81 -0.87 3.45 -9.53
C LEU A 81 -1.96 2.49 -9.04
N CYS A 82 -2.64 1.79 -9.96
CA CYS A 82 -3.61 0.75 -9.64
C CYS A 82 -3.02 -0.34 -8.77
N LEU A 83 -1.92 -0.92 -9.23
CA LEU A 83 -1.33 -2.06 -8.57
C LEU A 83 -0.80 -1.67 -7.18
N SER A 84 -0.14 -0.51 -7.06
CA SER A 84 0.36 -0.01 -5.78
C SER A 84 -0.77 0.24 -4.79
N ALA A 85 -1.87 0.89 -5.20
CA ALA A 85 -3.01 1.15 -4.32
C ALA A 85 -3.69 -0.14 -3.85
N LEU A 86 -3.87 -1.12 -4.75
CA LEU A 86 -4.47 -2.41 -4.41
C LEU A 86 -3.56 -3.24 -3.49
N LEU A 87 -2.25 -3.24 -3.72
CA LEU A 87 -1.28 -3.92 -2.86
C LEU A 87 -1.23 -3.28 -1.46
N ALA A 88 -1.25 -1.96 -1.37
CA ALA A 88 -1.36 -1.24 -0.10
C ALA A 88 -2.67 -1.57 0.64
N TYR A 89 -3.80 -1.59 -0.07
CA TYR A 89 -5.08 -1.99 0.52
C TYR A 89 -5.06 -3.43 1.03
N PHE A 90 -4.45 -4.36 0.29
CA PHE A 90 -4.28 -5.75 0.69
C PHE A 90 -3.44 -5.88 1.97
N GLU A 91 -2.29 -5.22 2.02
CA GLU A 91 -1.40 -5.17 3.19
C GLU A 91 -2.18 -4.77 4.45
N PHE A 92 -2.85 -3.62 4.40
CA PHE A 92 -3.65 -3.13 5.52
C PHE A 92 -4.85 -4.03 5.81
N SER A 93 -5.46 -4.66 4.80
CA SER A 93 -6.57 -5.58 5.00
C SER A 93 -6.18 -6.78 5.85
N VAL A 94 -5.01 -7.38 5.61
CA VAL A 94 -4.51 -8.51 6.41
C VAL A 94 -4.30 -8.11 7.86
N ILE A 95 -3.61 -6.98 8.08
CA ILE A 95 -3.27 -6.48 9.42
C ILE A 95 -4.55 -6.14 10.21
N LEU A 96 -5.44 -5.33 9.64
CA LEU A 96 -6.65 -4.86 10.30
C LEU A 96 -7.60 -6.02 10.61
N THR A 97 -7.78 -6.96 9.66
CA THR A 97 -8.63 -8.14 9.84
C THR A 97 -8.07 -9.08 10.91
N GLY A 98 -6.75 -9.27 10.94
CA GLY A 98 -6.07 -10.06 11.95
C GLY A 98 -6.24 -9.50 13.36
N LEU A 99 -5.94 -8.21 13.53
CA LEU A 99 -6.11 -7.48 14.80
C LEU A 99 -7.57 -7.51 15.28
N TYR A 100 -8.52 -7.36 14.36
CA TYR A 100 -9.94 -7.45 14.66
C TYR A 100 -10.36 -8.84 15.16
N GLN A 101 -9.87 -9.92 14.54
CA GLN A 101 -10.12 -11.30 14.99
C GLN A 101 -9.56 -11.56 16.39
N GLY A 102 -8.31 -11.15 16.65
CA GLY A 102 -7.68 -11.30 17.96
C GLY A 102 -8.42 -10.52 19.05
N TYR A 103 -8.87 -9.31 18.74
CA TYR A 103 -9.71 -8.51 19.65
C TYR A 103 -11.06 -9.18 19.97
N ARG A 104 -11.67 -9.85 18.98
CA ARG A 104 -12.92 -10.62 19.17
C ARG A 104 -12.71 -11.97 19.85
N GLY A 105 -11.46 -12.34 20.18
CA GLY A 105 -11.15 -13.63 20.81
C GLY A 105 -11.35 -14.83 19.88
N LYS A 106 -11.40 -14.59 18.56
CA LYS A 106 -11.45 -15.68 17.56
C LYS A 106 -10.05 -16.25 17.38
N SER A 107 -9.97 -17.54 17.04
CA SER A 107 -8.69 -18.17 16.67
C SER A 107 -8.13 -17.47 15.43
N PHE A 108 -6.90 -16.96 15.54
CA PHE A 108 -6.24 -16.32 14.42
C PHE A 108 -5.48 -17.36 13.59
N SER A 109 -5.75 -17.34 12.28
CA SER A 109 -5.01 -18.09 11.27
C SER A 109 -4.53 -17.10 10.22
N LEU A 110 -3.21 -16.98 10.06
CA LEU A 110 -2.62 -16.07 9.08
C LEU A 110 -3.07 -16.43 7.66
N LYS A 111 -3.12 -17.73 7.34
CA LYS A 111 -3.55 -18.24 6.04
C LYS A 111 -4.98 -17.84 5.71
N ASP A 112 -5.89 -17.99 6.67
CA ASP A 112 -7.30 -17.65 6.48
C ASP A 112 -7.50 -16.13 6.40
N THR A 113 -6.72 -15.37 7.18
CA THR A 113 -6.74 -13.90 7.15
C THR A 113 -6.23 -13.35 5.81
N VAL A 114 -5.15 -13.91 5.27
CA VAL A 114 -4.63 -13.58 3.94
C VAL A 114 -5.67 -13.91 2.87
N SER A 115 -6.23 -15.12 2.91
CA SER A 115 -7.29 -15.56 1.99
C SER A 115 -8.50 -14.60 2.02
N SER A 116 -9.00 -14.29 3.22
CA SER A 116 -10.10 -13.33 3.42
C SER A 116 -9.77 -11.93 2.90
N SER A 117 -8.53 -11.48 3.04
CA SER A 117 -8.08 -10.16 2.58
C SER A 117 -7.97 -10.09 1.05
N VAL A 118 -7.59 -11.19 0.40
CA VAL A 118 -7.68 -11.32 -1.07
C VAL A 118 -9.13 -11.22 -1.52
N TYR A 119 -10.08 -11.88 -0.83
CA TYR A 119 -11.49 -11.74 -1.17
C TYR A 119 -12.02 -10.32 -0.99
N SER A 120 -11.56 -9.60 0.06
CA SER A 120 -11.90 -8.20 0.29
C SER A 120 -11.48 -7.29 -0.88
N LEU A 121 -10.35 -7.57 -1.53
CA LEU A 121 -9.94 -6.86 -2.75
C LEU A 121 -10.95 -7.03 -3.88
N PHE A 122 -11.40 -8.25 -4.12
CA PHE A 122 -12.34 -8.56 -5.20
C PHE A 122 -13.77 -8.11 -4.92
N SER A 123 -14.12 -7.89 -3.65
CA SER A 123 -15.42 -7.32 -3.26
C SER A 123 -15.44 -5.79 -3.25
N LEU A 124 -14.31 -5.12 -3.55
CA LEU A 124 -14.26 -3.67 -3.65
C LEU A 124 -15.24 -3.16 -4.71
N ASN A 125 -16.11 -2.24 -4.29
CA ASN A 125 -17.00 -1.56 -5.23
C ASN A 125 -16.19 -0.69 -6.18
N PHE A 126 -16.43 -0.81 -7.48
CA PHE A 126 -15.75 -0.02 -8.53
C PHE A 126 -15.83 1.49 -8.26
N LYS A 127 -16.94 1.99 -7.69
CA LYS A 127 -17.11 3.41 -7.34
C LYS A 127 -16.19 3.88 -6.21
N SER A 128 -15.67 2.96 -5.40
CA SER A 128 -14.74 3.26 -4.30
C SER A 128 -13.29 3.39 -4.78
N ILE A 129 -12.96 2.79 -5.93
CA ILE A 129 -11.59 2.68 -6.45
C ILE A 129 -10.93 4.06 -6.59
N PRO A 130 -11.51 5.07 -7.25
CA PRO A 130 -10.83 6.36 -7.42
C PRO A 130 -10.49 7.05 -6.09
N GLY A 131 -11.40 6.99 -5.11
CA GLY A 131 -11.15 7.55 -3.79
C GLY A 131 -10.05 6.81 -3.03
N LEU A 132 -10.06 5.47 -3.10
CA LEU A 132 -9.03 4.63 -2.51
C LEU A 132 -7.64 4.93 -3.11
N PHE A 133 -7.58 5.29 -4.39
CA PHE A 133 -6.34 5.65 -5.07
C PHE A 133 -5.79 6.97 -4.57
N ILE A 134 -6.63 8.02 -4.52
CA ILE A 134 -6.21 9.31 -3.97
C ILE A 134 -5.74 9.14 -2.53
N TYR A 135 -6.48 8.38 -1.72
CA TYR A 135 -6.09 8.11 -0.34
C TYR A 135 -4.78 7.30 -0.25
N GLY A 136 -4.68 6.20 -0.99
CA GLY A 136 -3.57 5.27 -0.91
C GLY A 136 -2.28 5.81 -1.51
N ILE A 137 -2.34 6.43 -2.69
CA ILE A 137 -1.18 6.89 -3.46
C ILE A 137 -0.73 8.28 -3.04
N LEU A 138 -1.66 9.17 -2.68
CA LEU A 138 -1.31 10.54 -2.34
C LEU A 138 -1.24 10.71 -0.82
N LEU A 139 -2.34 10.44 -0.12
CA LEU A 139 -2.46 10.82 1.28
C LEU A 139 -1.55 10.01 2.20
N LEU A 140 -1.55 8.67 2.09
CA LEU A 140 -0.74 7.81 2.96
C LEU A 140 0.78 8.04 2.85
N PRO A 141 1.40 7.95 1.66
CA PRO A 141 2.85 8.09 1.53
C PRO A 141 3.33 9.52 1.79
N PHE A 142 2.45 10.52 1.75
CA PHE A 142 2.79 11.90 2.09
C PHE A 142 2.99 12.12 3.60
N GLN A 143 2.28 11.36 4.46
CA GLN A 143 2.41 11.55 5.90
C GLN A 143 3.63 10.88 6.50
N ASN A 144 4.00 9.69 6.01
CA ASN A 144 5.12 8.90 6.55
C ASN A 144 5.03 8.61 8.07
N ILE A 145 3.80 8.49 8.59
CA ILE A 145 3.51 8.28 10.01
C ILE A 145 2.56 7.09 10.15
N TYR A 146 3.03 6.04 10.84
CA TYR A 146 2.33 4.79 11.21
C TYR A 146 1.66 3.98 10.06
N LEU A 147 0.95 4.59 9.12
CA LEU A 147 0.25 3.99 7.99
C LEU A 147 1.10 4.09 6.71
N ILE A 148 2.26 3.43 6.70
CA ILE A 148 3.23 3.54 5.60
C ILE A 148 3.10 2.32 4.70
N PRO A 149 2.60 2.47 3.45
CA PRO A 149 2.50 1.35 2.51
C PRO A 149 3.88 0.82 2.15
N SER A 150 4.05 -0.51 2.11
CA SER A 150 5.34 -1.12 1.76
C SER A 150 5.76 -0.90 0.31
N VAL A 151 4.79 -0.73 -0.57
CA VAL A 151 4.97 -0.67 -2.03
C VAL A 151 5.23 0.73 -2.56
N MET A 152 5.02 1.76 -1.74
CA MET A 152 5.07 3.16 -2.17
C MET A 152 6.25 3.89 -1.54
N PRO A 153 6.94 4.75 -2.30
CA PRO A 153 7.94 5.63 -1.72
C PRO A 153 7.29 6.71 -0.87
N HIS A 154 8.07 7.34 0.01
CA HIS A 154 7.65 8.57 0.68
C HIS A 154 7.44 9.68 -0.37
N LEU A 155 6.32 10.39 -0.28
CA LEU A 155 6.05 11.56 -1.11
C LEU A 155 6.38 12.84 -0.37
N GLU A 156 7.16 13.69 -1.01
CA GLU A 156 7.48 15.04 -0.54
C GLU A 156 7.17 16.05 -1.64
N ILE A 157 6.89 17.29 -1.26
CA ILE A 157 6.76 18.39 -2.22
C ILE A 157 8.15 18.61 -2.85
N PRO A 158 8.30 18.49 -4.19
CA PRO A 158 9.59 18.63 -4.85
C PRO A 158 10.30 19.95 -4.51
N ASN A 159 11.63 19.87 -4.37
CA ASN A 159 12.48 21.02 -4.01
C ASN A 159 12.34 22.24 -4.92
N PHE A 160 11.97 22.05 -6.19
CA PHE A 160 11.69 23.17 -7.09
C PHE A 160 10.46 23.97 -6.64
N ILE A 161 9.40 23.30 -6.18
CA ILE A 161 8.19 23.96 -5.68
C ILE A 161 8.50 24.64 -4.35
N THR A 162 9.05 23.90 -3.38
CA THR A 162 9.34 24.45 -2.05
C THR A 162 10.39 25.56 -2.12
N GLY A 163 11.44 25.40 -2.92
CA GLY A 163 12.50 26.38 -3.11
C GLY A 163 12.08 27.62 -3.91
N GLU A 164 11.08 27.53 -4.77
CA GLU A 164 10.53 28.71 -5.45
C GLU A 164 9.54 29.47 -4.57
N LEU A 165 8.73 28.74 -3.78
CA LEU A 165 7.84 29.33 -2.79
C LEU A 165 8.62 30.06 -1.69
N SER A 166 9.68 29.46 -1.13
CA SER A 166 10.45 30.05 -0.02
C SER A 166 11.13 31.39 -0.37
N LYS A 167 11.31 31.69 -1.66
CA LYS A 167 11.79 33.02 -2.11
C LYS A 167 10.75 34.14 -1.94
N ARG A 168 9.48 33.78 -1.77
CA ARG A 168 8.37 34.73 -1.57
C ARG A 168 8.15 34.93 -0.07
N TRP A 169 7.81 36.16 0.34
CA TRP A 169 7.54 36.49 1.75
C TRP A 169 6.37 35.68 2.36
N TYR A 170 5.41 35.23 1.54
CA TYR A 170 4.29 34.38 1.95
C TYR A 170 4.55 32.88 1.70
N GLY A 171 5.70 32.52 1.16
CA GLY A 171 6.02 31.17 0.71
C GLY A 171 5.92 30.12 1.80
N ASP A 172 6.65 30.34 2.89
CA ASP A 172 6.68 29.43 4.03
C ASP A 172 5.31 29.30 4.69
N PHE A 173 4.54 30.39 4.75
CA PHE A 173 3.17 30.35 5.25
C PHE A 173 2.27 29.44 4.40
N VAL A 174 2.34 29.58 3.07
CA VAL A 174 1.57 28.74 2.13
C VAL A 174 1.99 27.28 2.23
N LEU A 175 3.29 27.00 2.29
CA LEU A 175 3.81 25.63 2.44
C LEU A 175 3.32 25.00 3.76
N ASN A 176 3.48 25.69 4.88
CA ASN A 176 3.03 25.22 6.19
C ASN A 176 1.52 24.98 6.20
N LEU A 177 0.73 25.89 5.63
CA LEU A 177 -0.72 25.73 5.52
C LEU A 177 -1.09 24.50 4.69
N ALA A 178 -0.38 24.24 3.58
CA ALA A 178 -0.59 23.05 2.76
C ALA A 178 -0.29 21.76 3.53
N TYR A 179 0.86 21.67 4.22
CA TYR A 179 1.19 20.52 5.07
C TYR A 179 0.15 20.29 6.17
N ILE A 180 -0.28 21.36 6.86
CA ILE A 180 -1.31 21.29 7.90
C ILE A 180 -2.63 20.78 7.31
N LEU A 181 -3.06 21.31 6.17
CA LEU A 181 -4.32 20.89 5.54
C LEU A 181 -4.28 19.41 5.14
N ILE A 182 -3.18 18.97 4.51
CA ILE A 182 -2.99 17.57 4.11
C ILE A 182 -2.99 16.64 5.34
N PHE A 183 -2.32 17.04 6.42
CA PHE A 183 -2.33 16.30 7.69
C PHE A 183 -3.71 16.27 8.34
N LEU A 184 -4.47 17.37 8.31
CA LEU A 184 -5.85 17.41 8.82
C LEU A 184 -6.78 16.48 8.04
N VAL A 185 -6.63 16.41 6.71
CA VAL A 185 -7.37 15.46 5.87
C VAL A 185 -7.00 14.01 6.22
N PHE A 186 -5.71 13.73 6.43
CA PHE A 186 -5.26 12.42 6.91
C PHE A 186 -5.88 12.05 8.25
N LEU A 187 -5.84 12.96 9.23
CA LEU A 187 -6.48 12.74 10.53
C LEU A 187 -7.97 12.48 10.36
N LEU A 188 -8.68 13.28 9.57
CA LEU A 188 -10.11 13.12 9.34
C LEU A 188 -10.46 11.75 8.75
N LEU A 189 -9.59 11.23 7.89
CA LEU A 189 -9.74 9.95 7.19
C LEU A 189 -9.02 8.78 7.87
N LEU A 190 -8.52 8.95 9.10
CA LEU A 190 -7.73 7.94 9.81
C LEU A 190 -8.47 6.59 9.96
N PHE A 191 -9.80 6.62 10.15
CA PHE A 191 -10.62 5.41 10.30
C PHE A 191 -11.22 4.89 8.99
N LEU A 192 -10.83 5.47 7.84
CA LEU A 192 -11.33 5.08 6.53
C LEU A 192 -10.99 3.61 6.22
N LEU A 193 -9.72 3.22 6.38
CA LEU A 193 -9.26 1.85 6.09
C LEU A 193 -9.97 0.80 6.96
N PRO A 194 -10.03 0.90 8.31
CA PRO A 194 -10.83 -0.02 9.11
C PRO A 194 -12.28 -0.07 8.70
N SER A 195 -12.86 1.06 8.29
CA SER A 195 -14.26 1.08 7.88
C SER A 195 -14.49 0.33 6.58
N MET A 196 -13.64 0.53 5.57
CA MET A 196 -13.72 -0.23 4.33
C MET A 196 -13.44 -1.72 4.57
N VAL A 197 -12.35 -2.05 5.26
CA VAL A 197 -11.90 -3.44 5.44
C VAL A 197 -12.83 -4.24 6.34
N LEU A 198 -13.21 -3.70 7.51
CA LEU A 198 -13.94 -4.45 8.54
C LEU A 198 -15.46 -4.38 8.39
N THR A 199 -15.99 -3.41 7.63
CA THR A 199 -17.45 -3.27 7.43
C THR A 199 -17.89 -3.35 5.97
N GLY A 200 -16.96 -3.46 5.02
CA GLY A 200 -17.28 -3.55 3.58
C GLY A 200 -17.93 -2.29 3.01
N LYS A 201 -17.83 -1.14 3.70
CA LYS A 201 -18.42 0.13 3.28
C LYS A 201 -17.73 0.67 2.03
N THR A 202 -18.47 1.38 1.19
CA THR A 202 -17.87 2.11 0.06
C THR A 202 -16.98 3.25 0.54
N PHE A 203 -16.08 3.76 -0.31
CA PHE A 203 -15.16 4.84 0.06
C PHE A 203 -15.89 6.07 0.65
N ARG A 204 -17.02 6.46 0.05
CA ARG A 204 -17.82 7.60 0.52
C ARG A 204 -18.43 7.34 1.90
N GLU A 205 -19.00 6.16 2.09
CA GLU A 205 -19.59 5.75 3.38
C GLU A 205 -18.53 5.60 4.46
N ALA A 206 -17.37 5.04 4.13
CA ALA A 206 -16.23 4.89 5.02
C ALA A 206 -15.63 6.24 5.41
N SER A 207 -15.56 7.19 4.47
CA SER A 207 -15.13 8.57 4.75
C SER A 207 -16.08 9.25 5.74
N ALA A 208 -17.40 9.16 5.50
CA ALA A 208 -18.40 9.69 6.43
C ALA A 208 -18.36 8.98 7.80
N GLU A 209 -18.13 7.67 7.82
CA GLU A 209 -17.98 6.92 9.05
C GLU A 209 -16.72 7.33 9.81
N SER A 210 -15.60 7.62 9.13
CA SER A 210 -14.38 8.09 9.78
C SER A 210 -14.62 9.38 10.58
N ILE A 211 -15.36 10.32 9.99
CA ILE A 211 -15.76 11.57 10.64
C ILE A 211 -16.69 11.30 11.84
N ARG A 212 -17.65 10.38 11.69
CA ARG A 212 -18.56 10.01 12.79
C ARG A 212 -17.80 9.32 13.92
N THR A 213 -16.84 8.47 13.60
CA THR A 213 -15.98 7.79 14.58
C THR A 213 -15.22 8.81 15.40
N TRP A 214 -14.62 9.83 14.78
CA TRP A 214 -14.00 10.93 15.53
C TRP A 214 -14.94 11.60 16.53
N LYS A 215 -16.19 11.87 16.13
CA LYS A 215 -17.20 12.44 17.03
C LYS A 215 -17.57 11.49 18.18
N ARG A 216 -17.58 10.18 17.95
CA ARG A 216 -17.93 9.16 18.95
C ARG A 216 -16.79 8.82 19.91
N THR A 217 -15.55 8.81 19.42
CA THR A 217 -14.34 8.51 20.20
C THR A 217 -14.14 9.49 21.37
N GLY A 218 -14.59 10.74 21.20
CA GLY A 218 -14.48 11.79 22.20
C GLY A 218 -13.03 12.19 22.51
N ILE A 219 -12.87 13.09 23.49
CA ILE A 219 -11.57 13.72 23.82
C ILE A 219 -10.50 12.71 24.26
N LYS A 220 -10.89 11.63 24.96
CA LYS A 220 -9.92 10.66 25.50
C LYS A 220 -9.18 9.88 24.40
N GLY A 221 -9.90 9.40 23.38
CA GLY A 221 -9.26 8.70 22.26
C GLY A 221 -8.51 9.65 21.33
N LEU A 222 -9.00 10.90 21.17
CA LEU A 222 -8.24 11.96 20.48
C LEU A 222 -6.91 12.23 21.18
N PHE A 223 -6.91 12.37 22.50
CA PHE A 223 -5.70 12.62 23.28
C PHE A 223 -4.69 11.48 23.13
N LEU A 224 -5.14 10.22 23.19
CA LEU A 224 -4.24 9.08 22.98
C LEU A 224 -3.65 9.05 21.57
N LEU A 225 -4.48 9.18 20.53
CA LEU A 225 -3.99 9.18 19.15
C LEU A 225 -3.02 10.35 18.93
N SER A 226 -3.31 11.52 19.51
CA SER A 226 -2.41 12.67 19.49
C SER A 226 -1.07 12.37 20.17
N ILE A 227 -1.07 11.72 21.34
CA ILE A 227 0.17 11.31 22.02
C ILE A 227 0.99 10.37 21.13
N LEU A 228 0.35 9.38 20.50
CA LEU A 228 1.04 8.48 19.58
C LEU A 228 1.65 9.25 18.40
N MET A 229 0.90 10.15 17.77
CA MET A 229 1.43 10.98 16.67
C MET A 229 2.64 11.81 17.09
N VAL A 230 2.57 12.46 18.26
CA VAL A 230 3.70 13.24 18.81
C VAL A 230 4.88 12.33 19.13
N PHE A 231 4.62 11.15 19.69
CA PHE A 231 5.66 10.17 19.99
C PHE A 231 6.41 9.69 18.73
N TRP A 232 5.69 9.41 17.64
CA TRP A 232 6.33 9.07 16.35
C TRP A 232 7.18 10.22 15.81
N TRP A 233 6.64 11.44 15.85
CA TRP A 233 7.35 12.63 15.39
C TRP A 233 8.63 12.86 16.22
N LEU A 234 8.56 12.71 17.54
CA LEU A 234 9.74 12.82 18.42
C LEU A 234 10.79 11.74 18.11
N LEU A 235 10.37 10.50 17.83
CA LEU A 235 11.29 9.40 17.54
C LEU A 235 12.00 9.50 16.20
N PHE A 236 11.28 9.89 15.14
CA PHE A 236 11.76 9.76 13.77
C PHE A 236 11.94 11.07 13.01
N HIS A 237 11.54 12.20 13.58
CA HIS A 237 11.69 13.51 12.94
C HIS A 237 12.69 14.42 13.67
N GLN A 238 12.90 14.22 14.97
CA GLN A 238 13.95 14.94 15.71
C GLN A 238 15.33 14.42 15.27
N PRO A 239 16.22 15.29 14.76
CA PRO A 239 17.58 14.88 14.43
C PRO A 239 18.33 14.46 15.69
N GLY A 240 18.96 13.28 15.65
CA GLY A 240 19.87 12.80 16.70
C GLY A 240 19.30 11.76 17.67
N LEU A 241 17.99 11.48 17.67
CA LEU A 241 17.44 10.45 18.57
C LEU A 241 17.56 9.04 17.99
N LEU A 242 17.08 8.83 16.76
CA LEU A 242 17.29 7.61 15.99
C LEU A 242 17.81 7.98 14.59
N PRO A 243 18.79 7.24 14.04
CA PRO A 243 19.21 7.43 12.67
C PRO A 243 18.06 7.07 11.72
N THR A 244 17.76 7.98 10.80
CA THR A 244 16.69 7.83 9.80
C THR A 244 17.23 7.67 8.38
N ASP A 245 18.48 8.07 8.15
CA ASP A 245 19.20 7.89 6.91
C ASP A 245 20.23 6.74 7.04
N PHE A 246 20.01 5.71 6.23
CA PHE A 246 20.91 4.55 6.11
C PHE A 246 21.48 4.43 4.69
N SER A 247 21.39 5.49 3.88
CA SER A 247 21.90 5.52 2.50
C SER A 247 23.40 5.23 2.43
N ALA A 248 24.17 5.61 3.46
CA ALA A 248 25.59 5.29 3.58
C ALA A 248 25.89 3.77 3.60
N VAL A 249 24.90 2.93 3.93
CA VAL A 249 25.03 1.47 3.91
C VAL A 249 24.80 0.91 2.51
N ILE A 250 23.97 1.56 1.69
CA ILE A 250 23.51 1.05 0.40
C ILE A 250 24.22 1.77 -0.74
N GLU A 251 25.24 1.11 -1.30
CA GLU A 251 26.00 1.60 -2.44
C GLU A 251 25.35 1.24 -3.78
N LYS A 252 25.65 2.04 -4.82
CA LYS A 252 25.09 1.83 -6.16
C LYS A 252 25.47 0.47 -6.75
N ASN A 253 26.62 -0.08 -6.36
CA ASN A 253 27.06 -1.41 -6.77
C ASN A 253 26.71 -2.44 -5.69
N PRO A 254 25.81 -3.40 -5.96
CA PRO A 254 25.36 -4.38 -4.97
C PRO A 254 26.49 -5.27 -4.45
N LEU A 255 27.50 -5.58 -5.27
CA LEU A 255 28.67 -6.35 -4.84
C LEU A 255 29.49 -5.55 -3.83
N LYS A 256 29.69 -4.25 -4.09
CA LYS A 256 30.39 -3.35 -3.17
C LYS A 256 29.65 -3.22 -1.84
N THR A 257 28.32 -3.11 -1.88
CA THR A 257 27.46 -3.13 -0.70
C THR A 257 27.64 -4.41 0.12
N LEU A 258 27.61 -5.58 -0.53
CA LEU A 258 27.84 -6.86 0.15
C LEU A 258 29.24 -6.94 0.76
N CYS A 259 30.27 -6.55 0.03
CA CYS A 259 31.64 -6.52 0.56
C CYS A 259 31.75 -5.61 1.79
N MET A 260 31.15 -4.42 1.78
CA MET A 260 31.15 -3.55 2.96
C MET A 260 30.37 -4.16 4.12
N LEU A 261 29.23 -4.80 3.85
CA LEU A 261 28.41 -5.44 4.88
C LEU A 261 29.14 -6.60 5.56
N PHE A 262 29.98 -7.35 4.86
CA PHE A 262 30.72 -8.48 5.42
C PHE A 262 32.08 -8.08 6.02
N PHE A 263 32.74 -7.05 5.48
CA PHE A 263 34.14 -6.74 5.82
C PHE A 263 34.37 -5.38 6.50
N SER A 264 33.37 -4.51 6.61
CA SER A 264 33.48 -3.22 7.32
C SER A 264 32.68 -3.23 8.62
N GLY A 265 33.36 -3.21 9.76
CA GLY A 265 32.74 -3.18 11.09
C GLY A 265 31.78 -2.00 11.28
N LYS A 266 32.16 -0.79 10.83
CA LYS A 266 31.29 0.40 10.90
C LYS A 266 30.01 0.24 10.07
N THR A 267 30.10 -0.41 8.91
CA THR A 267 28.94 -0.67 8.04
C THR A 267 28.04 -1.75 8.65
N GLN A 268 28.61 -2.77 9.29
CA GLN A 268 27.85 -3.79 10.04
C GLN A 268 27.07 -3.18 11.19
N GLU A 269 27.70 -2.33 12.01
CA GLU A 269 27.03 -1.62 13.10
C GLU A 269 25.88 -0.76 12.57
N THR A 270 26.13 0.02 11.52
CA THR A 270 25.12 0.90 10.91
C THR A 270 23.95 0.07 10.31
N ALA A 271 24.25 -1.05 9.65
CA ALA A 271 23.23 -1.94 9.11
C ALA A 271 22.40 -2.61 10.21
N PHE A 272 23.04 -3.07 11.29
CA PHE A 272 22.36 -3.66 12.44
C PHE A 272 21.42 -2.66 13.12
N ILE A 273 21.90 -1.43 13.35
CA ILE A 273 21.06 -0.33 13.87
C ILE A 273 19.89 -0.07 12.92
N GLY A 274 20.13 -0.05 11.60
CA GLY A 274 19.08 0.10 10.59
C GLY A 274 17.99 -0.96 10.68
N VAL A 275 18.37 -2.23 10.85
CA VAL A 275 17.42 -3.34 11.05
C VAL A 275 16.62 -3.16 12.34
N MET A 276 17.27 -2.74 13.44
CA MET A 276 16.59 -2.51 14.72
C MET A 276 15.60 -1.33 14.63
N VAL A 277 15.99 -0.21 14.03
CA VAL A 277 15.12 0.96 13.82
C VAL A 277 13.96 0.60 12.91
N TRP A 278 14.20 -0.17 11.85
CA TRP A 278 13.14 -0.67 10.97
C TRP A 278 12.16 -1.58 11.71
N ALA A 279 12.67 -2.51 12.53
CA ALA A 279 11.84 -3.42 13.32
C ALA A 279 10.99 -2.63 14.33
N LEU A 280 11.58 -1.63 14.99
CA LEU A 280 10.87 -0.72 15.89
C LEU A 280 9.75 0.04 15.16
N ARG A 281 10.03 0.62 13.98
CA ARG A 281 9.01 1.31 13.16
C ARG A 281 7.86 0.37 12.79
N CYS A 282 8.17 -0.87 12.43
CA CYS A 282 7.20 -1.89 12.10
C CYS A 282 6.31 -2.24 13.31
N ILE A 283 6.90 -2.52 14.48
CA ILE A 283 6.17 -2.83 15.71
C ILE A 283 5.28 -1.65 16.13
N LEU A 284 5.78 -0.42 16.04
CA LEU A 284 5.03 0.79 16.35
C LEU A 284 3.85 1.02 15.37
N SER A 285 4.05 0.76 14.07
CA SER A 285 2.99 0.80 13.06
C SER A 285 1.89 -0.23 13.35
N LEU A 286 2.26 -1.48 13.63
CA LEU A 286 1.31 -2.53 13.99
C LEU A 286 0.57 -2.21 15.30
N GLY A 287 1.27 -1.67 16.30
CA GLY A 287 0.69 -1.22 17.56
C GLY A 287 -0.31 -0.08 17.36
N PHE A 288 0.02 0.90 16.52
CA PHE A 288 -0.89 1.99 16.16
C PHE A 288 -2.15 1.45 15.47
N MET A 289 -2.01 0.51 14.53
CA MET A 289 -3.15 -0.17 13.89
C MET A 289 -4.01 -0.92 14.90
N ALA A 290 -3.42 -1.56 15.91
CA ALA A 290 -4.16 -2.23 16.98
C ALA A 290 -5.01 -1.25 17.80
N VAL A 291 -4.42 -0.10 18.17
CA VAL A 291 -5.14 1.00 18.83
C VAL A 291 -6.28 1.50 17.96
N LEU A 292 -6.01 1.69 16.67
CA LEU A 292 -6.97 2.23 15.69
C LEU A 292 -8.16 1.28 15.48
N VAL A 293 -7.92 -0.04 15.36
CA VAL A 293 -8.97 -1.07 15.32
C VAL A 293 -9.74 -1.12 16.64
N GLY A 294 -9.07 -1.03 17.79
CA GLY A 294 -9.72 -0.98 19.10
C GLY A 294 -10.66 0.21 19.24
N VAL A 295 -10.21 1.41 18.89
CA VAL A 295 -11.03 2.63 18.91
C VAL A 295 -12.20 2.51 17.91
N TYR A 296 -11.96 2.01 16.70
CA TYR A 296 -13.01 1.79 15.70
C TYR A 296 -14.08 0.80 16.19
N THR A 297 -13.68 -0.35 16.75
CA THR A 297 -14.63 -1.35 17.25
C THR A 297 -15.42 -0.90 18.48
N SER A 298 -14.86 -0.01 19.30
CA SER A 298 -15.57 0.59 20.44
C SER A 298 -16.66 1.59 20.03
N SER A 299 -16.54 2.17 18.83
CA SER A 299 -17.39 3.26 18.35
C SER A 299 -18.43 2.83 17.30
N VAL A 300 -18.33 1.61 16.78
CA VAL A 300 -19.29 1.04 15.83
C VAL A 300 -20.24 0.09 16.56
N GLU A 301 -21.55 0.27 16.32
CA GLU A 301 -22.59 -0.62 16.86
C GLU A 301 -22.38 -2.06 16.40
N GLU A 302 -22.50 -3.00 17.33
CA GLU A 302 -22.22 -4.42 17.16
C GLU A 302 -23.03 -5.07 16.02
N LYS A 303 -24.21 -4.53 15.68
CA LYS A 303 -25.04 -4.97 14.54
C LYS A 303 -24.43 -4.64 13.16
N ALA A 304 -23.71 -3.52 13.02
CA ALA A 304 -23.09 -3.15 11.73
C ALA A 304 -21.85 -3.99 11.40
N LEU A 305 -21.18 -4.52 12.42
CA LEU A 305 -20.06 -5.48 12.30
C LEU A 305 -20.54 -6.89 11.90
N CYS A 306 -21.83 -7.19 12.06
CA CYS A 306 -22.47 -8.48 11.75
C CYS A 306 -23.19 -8.51 10.39
N SER A 307 -23.08 -7.46 9.56
CA SER A 307 -23.64 -7.53 8.20
C SER A 307 -22.92 -8.65 7.42
N PRO A 308 -23.65 -9.55 6.73
CA PRO A 308 -23.11 -10.78 6.16
C PRO A 308 -22.02 -10.59 5.07
N ALA A 309 -21.72 -9.35 4.70
CA ALA A 309 -20.63 -9.00 3.79
C ALA A 309 -19.26 -8.79 4.49
N ALA A 310 -19.22 -8.59 5.81
CA ALA A 310 -18.09 -7.90 6.44
C ALA A 310 -17.16 -8.75 7.33
N VAL A 311 -17.60 -9.86 7.93
CA VAL A 311 -16.76 -10.58 8.92
C VAL A 311 -16.85 -12.12 8.87
N CYS A 312 -17.74 -12.70 8.07
CA CYS A 312 -17.81 -14.15 7.94
C CYS A 312 -18.16 -14.51 6.49
N LEU A 313 -17.18 -14.90 5.67
CA LEU A 313 -17.46 -15.98 4.74
C LEU A 313 -17.46 -17.25 5.61
N PRO A 314 -18.62 -17.87 5.88
CA PRO A 314 -18.61 -19.18 6.50
C PRO A 314 -17.83 -20.09 5.56
N THR A 315 -17.10 -21.04 6.11
CA THR A 315 -16.40 -22.12 5.40
C THR A 315 -17.25 -22.80 4.29
N GLN A 316 -18.59 -22.67 4.33
CA GLN A 316 -19.53 -23.07 3.28
C GLN A 316 -19.50 -22.24 1.98
N ASN A 317 -19.22 -20.92 2.02
CA ASN A 317 -19.19 -20.08 0.81
C ASN A 317 -17.83 -20.10 0.09
N ILE A 318 -16.78 -20.62 0.73
CA ILE A 318 -15.48 -20.87 0.09
C ILE A 318 -15.65 -21.85 -1.09
N GLY A 319 -16.57 -22.83 -0.96
CA GLY A 319 -16.92 -23.77 -2.04
C GLY A 319 -17.55 -23.10 -3.24
N LYS A 320 -18.62 -22.31 -3.05
CA LYS A 320 -19.32 -21.60 -4.14
C LYS A 320 -18.45 -20.55 -4.83
N VAL A 321 -17.59 -19.85 -4.08
CA VAL A 321 -16.67 -18.86 -4.66
C VAL A 321 -15.48 -19.54 -5.33
N ARG A 322 -14.99 -20.69 -4.84
CA ARG A 322 -14.06 -21.55 -5.60
C ARG A 322 -14.68 -21.97 -6.93
N VAL A 323 -15.95 -22.35 -6.93
CA VAL A 323 -16.67 -22.72 -8.16
C VAL A 323 -16.81 -21.52 -9.09
N PHE A 324 -17.21 -20.34 -8.59
CA PHE A 324 -17.29 -19.10 -9.39
C PHE A 324 -15.93 -18.66 -9.96
N LEU A 325 -14.87 -18.70 -9.15
CA LEU A 325 -13.50 -18.46 -9.59
C LEU A 325 -13.08 -19.51 -10.62
N CYS A 326 -13.32 -20.80 -10.37
CA CYS A 326 -13.03 -21.89 -11.31
C CYS A 326 -13.84 -21.77 -12.61
N GLU A 327 -15.07 -21.28 -12.58
CA GLU A 327 -15.97 -21.12 -13.71
C GLU A 327 -15.52 -19.94 -14.59
N LYS A 328 -15.25 -18.78 -13.98
CA LYS A 328 -14.61 -17.62 -14.65
C LYS A 328 -13.22 -17.97 -15.20
N LEU A 329 -12.42 -18.73 -14.45
CA LEU A 329 -11.11 -19.22 -14.87
C LEU A 329 -11.21 -20.29 -15.98
N ALA A 330 -12.24 -21.13 -15.99
CA ALA A 330 -12.46 -22.15 -17.01
C ALA A 330 -12.90 -21.54 -18.35
N VAL A 331 -13.73 -20.49 -18.31
CA VAL A 331 -14.10 -19.70 -19.50
C VAL A 331 -12.86 -19.03 -20.08
N LEU A 332 -12.03 -18.40 -19.24
CA LEU A 332 -10.75 -17.82 -19.67
C LEU A 332 -9.81 -18.89 -20.26
N ARG A 333 -9.69 -20.05 -19.59
CA ARG A 333 -8.84 -21.17 -20.02
C ARG A 333 -9.27 -21.75 -21.36
N ASN A 334 -10.57 -21.85 -21.63
CA ASN A 334 -11.09 -22.34 -22.91
C ASN A 334 -10.88 -21.32 -24.03
N TYR A 335 -10.90 -20.02 -23.73
CA TYR A 335 -10.61 -18.95 -24.69
C TYR A 335 -9.13 -18.95 -25.14
N PHE A 336 -8.19 -19.21 -24.22
CA PHE A 336 -6.75 -19.25 -24.52
C PHE A 336 -6.20 -20.65 -24.86
N ARG A 337 -7.06 -21.68 -24.89
CA ARG A 337 -6.70 -23.07 -25.22
C ARG A 337 -5.96 -23.27 -26.56
N PRO A 338 -6.20 -22.48 -27.63
CA PRO A 338 -5.45 -22.64 -28.89
C PRO A 338 -3.99 -22.18 -28.80
N LEU A 339 -3.64 -21.31 -27.84
CA LEU A 339 -2.33 -20.65 -27.76
C LEU A 339 -1.23 -21.53 -27.13
N PHE A 340 -1.60 -22.54 -26.33
CA PHE A 340 -0.67 -23.32 -25.49
C PHE A 340 -0.54 -24.80 -25.88
N ARG A 341 -0.67 -25.13 -27.16
CA ARG A 341 -0.76 -26.53 -27.63
C ARG A 341 0.56 -27.34 -27.53
N LYS A 342 1.67 -26.79 -27.02
CA LYS A 342 2.99 -27.44 -27.09
C LYS A 342 3.92 -27.29 -25.87
N ILE A 343 3.42 -27.30 -24.64
CA ILE A 343 4.29 -27.49 -23.47
C ILE A 343 3.62 -28.42 -22.45
N PRO A 344 4.04 -29.69 -22.32
CA PRO A 344 3.53 -30.57 -21.28
C PRO A 344 4.32 -30.36 -19.99
N GLY A 345 3.60 -30.09 -18.89
CA GLY A 345 4.13 -30.20 -17.53
C GLY A 345 4.48 -28.87 -16.88
N LEU A 346 3.48 -28.20 -16.31
CA LEU A 346 3.71 -27.20 -15.26
C LEU A 346 2.46 -27.09 -14.36
N LYS A 347 2.36 -28.00 -13.39
CA LYS A 347 1.42 -27.87 -12.26
C LYS A 347 2.02 -26.85 -11.30
N SER A 348 1.19 -25.90 -10.83
CA SER A 348 1.53 -24.75 -9.97
C SER A 348 2.15 -23.57 -10.70
N LEU A 349 1.33 -22.72 -11.31
CA LEU A 349 1.82 -21.44 -11.81
C LEU A 349 0.63 -20.47 -11.91
N TRP A 350 0.50 -19.57 -10.91
CA TRP A 350 -0.19 -18.26 -11.05
C TRP A 350 0.71 -17.22 -11.74
N ILE A 351 2.01 -17.52 -11.79
CA ILE A 351 3.04 -16.78 -12.50
C ILE A 351 2.79 -16.66 -14.03
N PRO A 352 2.20 -17.62 -14.79
CA PRO A 352 2.06 -17.52 -16.23
C PRO A 352 0.81 -16.74 -16.62
N VAL A 353 -0.17 -16.55 -15.72
CA VAL A 353 -1.39 -15.75 -15.98
C VAL A 353 -1.10 -14.28 -15.75
N VAL A 354 -0.32 -13.96 -14.72
CA VAL A 354 0.28 -12.64 -14.54
C VAL A 354 1.29 -12.36 -15.65
N LEU A 355 2.16 -13.32 -16.01
CA LEU A 355 3.05 -13.20 -17.17
C LEU A 355 2.31 -13.21 -18.52
N LEU A 356 1.11 -13.79 -18.66
CA LEU A 356 0.31 -13.74 -19.90
C LEU A 356 -0.43 -12.41 -20.03
N ALA A 357 -0.94 -11.86 -18.94
CA ALA A 357 -1.53 -10.53 -18.93
C ALA A 357 -0.44 -9.46 -19.16
N LEU A 358 0.74 -9.64 -18.54
CA LEU A 358 1.94 -8.88 -18.85
C LEU A 358 2.42 -9.11 -20.28
N ALA A 359 2.47 -10.35 -20.78
CA ALA A 359 2.92 -10.67 -22.15
C ALA A 359 1.92 -10.23 -23.21
N ALA A 360 0.61 -10.23 -22.93
CA ALA A 360 -0.42 -9.69 -23.82
C ALA A 360 -0.41 -8.15 -23.81
N GLY A 361 -0.16 -7.54 -22.64
CA GLY A 361 0.13 -6.10 -22.54
C GLY A 361 1.39 -5.71 -23.32
N LEU A 362 2.50 -6.41 -23.07
CA LEU A 362 3.78 -6.32 -23.80
C LEU A 362 3.63 -6.61 -25.30
N SER A 363 2.82 -7.60 -25.70
CA SER A 363 2.59 -7.97 -27.10
C SER A 363 1.68 -6.96 -27.81
N ALA A 364 0.70 -6.37 -27.13
CA ALA A 364 -0.11 -5.29 -27.70
C ALA A 364 0.71 -4.01 -27.84
N MET A 365 1.56 -3.73 -26.85
CA MET A 365 2.57 -2.67 -26.89
C MET A 365 3.61 -2.89 -28.00
N TYR A 366 4.08 -4.12 -28.19
CA TYR A 366 5.02 -4.52 -29.24
C TYR A 366 4.39 -4.45 -30.64
N GLN A 367 3.13 -4.89 -30.79
CA GLN A 367 2.39 -4.75 -32.06
C GLN A 367 2.10 -3.29 -32.41
N TYR A 368 1.86 -2.44 -31.41
CA TYR A 368 1.74 -0.99 -31.61
C TYR A 368 3.09 -0.34 -32.01
N ALA A 369 4.21 -0.81 -31.44
CA ALA A 369 5.56 -0.37 -31.81
C ALA A 369 5.99 -0.83 -33.22
N GLN A 370 5.40 -1.91 -33.74
CA GLN A 370 5.66 -2.40 -35.11
C GLN A 370 4.80 -1.74 -36.19
N THR A 371 3.77 -0.96 -35.84
CA THR A 371 3.11 -0.10 -36.83
C THR A 371 3.93 1.18 -37.00
N PRO A 372 4.63 1.38 -38.13
CA PRO A 372 5.43 2.58 -38.32
C PRO A 372 4.51 3.81 -38.28
N PRO A 373 4.92 4.92 -37.64
CA PRO A 373 4.27 6.20 -37.91
C PRO A 373 4.37 6.44 -39.42
N ALA A 374 3.28 6.87 -40.05
CA ALA A 374 3.27 7.23 -41.47
C ALA A 374 4.38 8.28 -41.73
N GLY A 375 5.54 7.80 -42.16
CA GLY A 375 6.76 8.58 -42.28
C GLY A 375 6.68 9.54 -43.46
N HIS A 376 6.97 10.81 -43.21
CA HIS A 376 7.28 11.79 -44.24
C HIS A 376 8.36 11.25 -45.20
N ARG A 377 8.04 11.24 -46.49
CA ARG A 377 9.02 11.00 -47.56
C ARG A 377 10.06 12.13 -47.51
N PRO A 378 11.37 11.84 -47.48
CA PRO A 378 12.38 12.88 -47.63
C PRO A 378 12.37 13.38 -49.07
N GLN A 379 12.20 14.70 -49.26
CA GLN A 379 12.51 15.34 -50.54
C GLN A 379 14.03 15.20 -50.75
N ARG A 380 14.41 14.54 -51.86
CA ARG A 380 15.76 14.66 -52.40
C ARG A 380 15.95 16.09 -52.90
N GLN A 381 17.17 16.57 -52.71
CA GLN A 381 17.72 17.88 -53.06
C GLN A 381 17.16 18.51 -54.33
#